data_AF-A0A7L1BXS6-F1
#
_entry.id   AF-A0A7L1BXS6-F1
#
_cell.length_a   1.000
_cell.length_b   1.000
_cell.length_c   1.000
_cell.angle_alpha   90.00
_cell.angle_beta   90.00
_cell.angle_gamma   90.00
#
_symmetry.space_group_name_H-M   'P 1'
#
loop_
_entity.id
_entity.type
_entity.pdbx_description
1 polymer ?
#
loop_
_entity_poly.entity_id
_entity_poly.type
_entity_poly.pdbx_seq_one_letter_code
_entity_poly.pdbx_strand_id
1 'polypeptide(L)'
;YGLYDYLRNSIQQLELPQRKAALIVPAFETLHYRLTFPKSKAELLSMLDMGSLYTFRYHVWPKGHAPTDYAKWRTATVPYRVAWQPDFEPYVVVRRDCPRYDQRFVGFGWNKVSHIMELDAQEYELLVLPNAFMIHMPHAPSFDISKFRLSAGYRGCLQTLREEFHQDLSRRYGAAALKYLTAERSL
;
A
#
# COMPACT_ATOMS: atom_id res chain seq x y z
N TYR A 1 -0.25 -8.63 20.31
CA TYR A 1 0.60 -9.60 19.57
C TYR A 1 -0.31 -10.63 18.94
N GLY A 2 0.04 -11.18 17.76
CA GLY A 2 -0.82 -12.15 17.05
C GLY A 2 -1.04 -11.88 15.56
N LEU A 3 -0.30 -10.95 14.95
CA LEU A 3 -0.44 -10.65 13.52
C LEU A 3 -0.18 -11.88 12.64
N TYR A 4 0.86 -12.67 12.93
CA TYR A 4 1.17 -13.88 12.17
C TYR A 4 0.01 -14.88 12.18
N ASP A 5 -0.50 -15.22 13.37
CA ASP A 5 -1.60 -16.17 13.52
C ASP A 5 -2.88 -15.64 12.87
N TYR A 6 -3.18 -14.35 13.06
CA TYR A 6 -4.32 -13.71 12.42
C TYR A 6 -4.23 -13.74 10.88
N LEU A 7 -3.05 -13.48 10.31
CA LEU A 7 -2.83 -13.58 8.87
C LEU A 7 -2.98 -15.01 8.36
N ARG A 8 -2.42 -16.00 9.08
CA ARG A 8 -2.55 -17.42 8.73
C ARG A 8 -4.01 -17.86 8.72
N ASN A 9 -4.78 -17.47 9.75
CA ASN A 9 -6.21 -17.75 9.84
C ASN A 9 -6.98 -17.02 8.73
N SER A 10 -6.65 -15.76 8.45
CA SER A 10 -7.30 -14.97 7.38
C SER A 10 -7.06 -15.59 6.00
N ILE A 11 -5.85 -16.09 5.73
CA ILE A 11 -5.52 -16.79 4.47
C ILE A 11 -6.41 -18.02 4.27
N GLN A 12 -6.66 -18.79 5.33
CA GLN A 12 -7.52 -19.96 5.28
C GLN A 12 -9.00 -19.59 5.12
N GLN A 13 -9.50 -18.67 5.97
CA GLN A 13 -10.91 -18.26 6.00
C GLN A 13 -11.34 -17.53 4.72
N LEU A 14 -10.44 -16.79 4.08
CA LEU A 14 -10.71 -16.05 2.84
C LEU A 14 -10.35 -16.86 1.59
N GLU A 15 -9.96 -18.13 1.74
CA GLU A 15 -9.64 -19.07 0.67
C GLU A 15 -8.62 -18.51 -0.33
N LEU A 16 -7.62 -17.78 0.17
CA LEU A 16 -6.58 -17.14 -0.65
C LEU A 16 -5.89 -18.07 -1.66
N PRO A 17 -5.65 -19.37 -1.39
CA PRO A 17 -5.09 -20.28 -2.38
C PRO A 17 -5.91 -20.38 -3.68
N GLN A 18 -7.23 -20.19 -3.62
CA GLN A 18 -8.13 -20.30 -4.78
C GLN A 18 -8.61 -18.95 -5.32
N ARG A 19 -8.24 -17.85 -4.66
CA ARG A 19 -8.76 -16.51 -4.93
C ARG A 19 -7.64 -15.53 -5.27
N LYS A 20 -7.85 -14.70 -6.30
CA LYS A 20 -6.98 -13.53 -6.56
C LYS A 20 -7.32 -12.41 -5.58
N ALA A 21 -6.68 -12.44 -4.41
CA ALA A 21 -6.85 -11.41 -3.39
C ALA A 21 -5.49 -10.94 -2.86
N ALA A 22 -5.38 -9.64 -2.63
CA ALA A 22 -4.29 -9.01 -1.91
C ALA A 22 -4.84 -8.48 -0.57
N LEU A 23 -4.40 -9.08 0.52
CA LEU A 23 -4.83 -8.72 1.87
C LEU A 23 -4.02 -7.52 2.35
N ILE A 24 -4.64 -6.35 2.41
CA ILE A 24 -4.04 -5.12 2.89
C ILE A 24 -3.91 -5.17 4.41
N VAL A 25 -2.70 -4.87 4.90
CA VAL A 25 -2.38 -4.64 6.30
C VAL A 25 -2.23 -3.13 6.50
N PRO A 26 -3.21 -2.46 7.15
CA PRO A 26 -3.14 -1.02 7.41
C PRO A 26 -1.88 -0.63 8.19
N ALA A 27 -1.28 0.48 7.76
CA ALA A 27 -0.06 0.99 8.36
C ALA A 27 -0.35 2.27 9.15
N PHE A 28 0.30 2.36 10.29
CA PHE A 28 0.30 3.53 11.16
C PHE A 28 1.73 3.99 11.38
N GLU A 29 1.91 5.21 11.87
CA GLU A 29 3.23 5.74 12.21
C GLU A 29 3.22 6.44 13.55
N THR A 30 4.39 6.48 14.17
CA THR A 30 4.66 7.33 15.32
C THR A 30 5.74 8.34 14.96
N LEU A 31 5.70 9.51 15.59
CA LEU A 31 6.77 10.50 15.52
C LEU A 31 7.78 10.31 16.65
N HIS A 32 7.52 9.40 17.58
CA HIS A 32 8.37 9.13 18.74
C HIS A 32 9.36 7.99 18.47
N TYR A 33 10.63 8.16 18.87
CA TYR A 33 11.65 7.11 18.76
C TYR A 33 11.46 5.95 19.74
N ARG A 34 10.59 6.13 20.76
CA ARG A 34 10.22 5.10 21.72
C ARG A 34 8.72 4.93 21.68
N LEU A 35 8.28 3.68 21.59
CA LEU A 35 6.87 3.32 21.54
C LEU A 35 6.64 2.02 22.29
N THR A 36 5.64 2.00 23.16
CA THR A 36 5.04 0.75 23.60
C THR A 36 4.06 0.32 22.53
N PHE A 37 4.38 -0.75 21.80
CA PHE A 37 3.54 -1.20 20.70
C PHE A 37 2.15 -1.66 21.20
N PRO A 38 1.05 -1.16 20.61
CA PRO A 38 -0.28 -1.62 20.95
C PRO A 38 -0.42 -3.10 20.61
N LYS A 39 -1.02 -3.85 21.52
CA LYS A 39 -1.17 -5.30 21.39
C LYS A 39 -2.48 -5.69 20.73
N SER A 40 -3.43 -4.76 20.64
CA SER A 40 -4.77 -4.93 20.11
C SER A 40 -5.21 -3.72 19.27
N LYS A 41 -6.25 -3.91 18.45
CA LYS A 41 -6.89 -2.81 17.71
C LYS A 41 -7.42 -1.74 18.66
N ALA A 42 -8.05 -2.13 19.77
CA ALA A 42 -8.58 -1.19 20.76
C ALA A 42 -7.50 -0.29 21.36
N GLU A 43 -6.34 -0.87 21.73
CA GLU A 43 -5.19 -0.08 22.19
C GLU A 43 -4.68 0.87 21.10
N LEU A 44 -4.58 0.39 19.85
CA LEU A 44 -4.16 1.24 18.74
C LEU A 44 -5.13 2.41 18.51
N LEU A 45 -6.44 2.17 18.57
CA LEU A 45 -7.44 3.22 18.44
C LEU A 45 -7.33 4.27 19.55
N SER A 46 -7.14 3.83 20.80
CA SER A 46 -6.86 4.74 21.93
C SER A 46 -5.62 5.59 21.65
N MET A 47 -4.55 4.98 21.13
CA MET A 47 -3.31 5.68 20.78
C MET A 47 -3.48 6.68 19.62
N LEU A 48 -4.34 6.39 18.63
CA LEU A 48 -4.73 7.36 17.59
C LEU A 48 -5.50 8.53 18.19
N ASP A 49 -6.46 8.26 19.08
CA ASP A 49 -7.34 9.27 19.66
C ASP A 49 -6.59 10.21 20.61
N MET A 50 -5.56 9.69 21.28
CA MET A 50 -4.61 10.47 22.09
C MET A 50 -3.55 11.22 21.26
N GLY A 51 -3.50 11.02 19.93
CA GLY A 51 -2.52 11.66 19.05
C GLY A 51 -1.09 11.13 19.20
N SER A 52 -0.92 9.91 19.73
CA SER A 52 0.39 9.25 19.86
C SER A 52 0.78 8.39 18.65
N LEU A 53 -0.21 8.01 17.85
CA LEU A 53 -0.08 7.38 16.55
C LEU A 53 -0.85 8.17 15.51
N TYR A 54 -0.46 7.98 14.25
CA TYR A 54 -1.13 8.54 13.09
C TYR A 54 -1.30 7.48 12.01
N THR A 55 -2.17 7.73 11.04
CA THR A 55 -2.18 6.91 9.82
C THR A 55 -0.87 7.11 9.07
N PHE A 56 -0.39 6.07 8.40
CA PHE A 56 0.95 6.09 7.81
C PHE A 56 1.09 7.20 6.75
N ARG A 57 2.18 7.96 6.87
CA ARG A 57 2.55 9.11 6.02
C ARG A 57 1.48 10.19 5.94
N TYR A 58 0.62 10.35 6.94
CA TYR A 58 -0.53 11.27 6.84
C TYR A 58 -0.14 12.72 6.53
N HIS A 59 1.02 13.17 7.03
CA HIS A 59 1.53 14.52 6.80
C HIS A 59 2.26 14.71 5.46
N VAL A 60 2.78 13.64 4.86
CA VAL A 60 3.76 13.75 3.77
C VAL A 60 3.21 13.16 2.47
N TRP A 61 2.46 12.06 2.55
CA TRP A 61 1.96 11.34 1.40
C TRP A 61 0.63 10.62 1.70
N PRO A 62 -0.45 11.35 2.03
CA PRO A 62 -1.73 10.75 2.40
C PRO A 62 -2.36 9.94 1.25
N LYS A 63 -2.17 10.37 -0.01
CA LYS A 63 -2.70 9.68 -1.20
C LYS A 63 -2.27 8.22 -1.29
N GLY A 64 -1.02 7.92 -0.88
CA GLY A 64 -0.46 6.57 -0.98
C GLY A 64 -1.19 5.52 -0.15
N HIS A 65 -1.97 5.92 0.86
CA HIS A 65 -2.72 5.00 1.71
C HIS A 65 -4.20 5.36 1.85
N ALA A 66 -4.66 6.48 1.28
CA ALA A 66 -6.04 6.96 1.39
C ALA A 66 -7.11 5.90 1.04
N PRO A 67 -6.95 5.07 -0.02
CA PRO A 67 -7.93 4.04 -0.36
C PRO A 67 -8.13 2.96 0.71
N THR A 68 -7.22 2.84 1.69
CA THR A 68 -7.39 1.94 2.84
C THR A 68 -8.66 2.27 3.65
N ASP A 69 -9.15 3.52 3.57
CA ASP A 69 -10.30 4.02 4.32
C ASP A 69 -10.15 3.75 5.83
N TYR A 70 -9.23 4.48 6.45
CA TYR A 70 -8.96 4.33 7.89
C TYR A 70 -10.19 4.66 8.75
N ALA A 71 -11.10 5.53 8.29
CA ALA A 71 -12.33 5.82 9.01
C ALA A 71 -13.22 4.58 9.11
N LYS A 72 -13.42 3.87 8.00
CA LYS A 72 -14.09 2.57 7.99
C LYS A 72 -13.31 1.50 8.75
N TRP A 73 -11.97 1.50 8.65
CA TRP A 73 -11.15 0.52 9.36
C TRP A 73 -11.39 0.55 10.86
N ARG A 74 -11.57 1.73 11.47
CA ARG A 74 -11.76 1.88 12.93
C ARG A 74 -12.90 1.02 13.47
N THR A 75 -14.01 0.91 12.73
CA THR A 75 -15.22 0.20 13.14
C THR A 75 -15.38 -1.16 12.47
N ALA A 76 -14.61 -1.47 11.43
CA ALA A 76 -14.70 -2.73 10.72
C ALA A 76 -14.38 -3.94 11.62
N THR A 77 -15.23 -4.96 11.56
CA THR A 77 -15.04 -6.26 12.24
C THR A 77 -14.77 -7.39 11.25
N VAL A 78 -15.06 -7.17 9.97
CA VAL A 78 -14.83 -8.10 8.85
C VAL A 78 -13.97 -7.45 7.77
N PRO A 79 -13.23 -8.23 6.96
CA PRO A 79 -12.50 -7.70 5.81
C PRO A 79 -13.42 -6.97 4.84
N TYR A 80 -12.93 -5.88 4.26
CA TYR A 80 -13.69 -5.09 3.29
C TYR A 80 -12.86 -4.77 2.05
N ARG A 81 -13.54 -4.77 0.90
CA ARG A 81 -12.93 -4.42 -0.37
C ARG A 81 -12.77 -2.91 -0.50
N VAL A 82 -11.66 -2.51 -1.09
CA VAL A 82 -11.40 -1.13 -1.52
C VAL A 82 -11.09 -1.10 -3.02
N ALA A 83 -11.36 0.03 -3.66
CA ALA A 83 -10.98 0.26 -5.05
C ALA A 83 -9.55 0.80 -5.11
N TRP A 84 -8.80 0.40 -6.13
CA TRP A 84 -7.55 1.05 -6.46
C TRP A 84 -7.77 2.54 -6.78
N GLN A 85 -6.80 3.37 -6.41
CA GLN A 85 -6.73 4.79 -6.79
C GLN A 85 -5.28 5.15 -7.13
N PRO A 86 -5.04 6.28 -7.83
CA PRO A 86 -3.69 6.71 -8.19
C PRO A 86 -2.79 6.84 -6.97
N ASP A 87 -1.50 6.50 -7.14
CA ASP A 87 -0.47 6.48 -6.10
C ASP A 87 -0.66 5.47 -4.95
N PHE A 88 -1.69 4.62 -4.98
CA PHE A 88 -1.95 3.68 -3.89
C PHE A 88 -0.82 2.65 -3.71
N GLU A 89 -0.22 2.61 -2.52
CA GLU A 89 0.95 1.79 -2.18
C GLU A 89 0.86 1.07 -0.82
N PRO A 90 -0.24 0.34 -0.55
CA PRO A 90 -0.44 -0.37 0.71
C PRO A 90 0.59 -1.49 0.94
N TYR A 91 0.70 -1.92 2.19
CA TYR A 91 1.35 -3.19 2.50
C TYR A 91 0.35 -4.32 2.34
N VAL A 92 0.72 -5.36 1.58
CA VAL A 92 -0.17 -6.47 1.26
C VAL A 92 0.45 -7.83 1.58
N VAL A 93 -0.41 -8.78 1.93
CA VAL A 93 -0.13 -10.22 1.90
C VAL A 93 -0.84 -10.79 0.68
N VAL A 94 -0.08 -11.38 -0.23
CA VAL A 94 -0.59 -11.90 -1.51
C VAL A 94 0.06 -13.26 -1.81
N ARG A 95 -0.59 -14.06 -2.65
CA ARG A 95 -0.08 -15.38 -3.07
C ARG A 95 1.26 -15.22 -3.81
N ARG A 96 2.16 -16.18 -3.64
CA ARG A 96 3.56 -16.09 -4.10
C ARG A 96 3.72 -15.98 -5.63
N ASP A 97 2.75 -16.48 -6.38
CA ASP A 97 2.69 -16.44 -7.84
C ASP A 97 2.12 -15.11 -8.38
N CYS A 98 1.94 -14.10 -7.52
CA CYS A 98 1.66 -12.73 -7.93
C CYS A 98 2.73 -12.18 -8.88
N PRO A 99 2.42 -11.13 -9.67
CA PRO A 99 3.42 -10.42 -10.45
C PRO A 99 4.62 -10.03 -9.58
N ARG A 100 5.82 -10.13 -10.15
CA ARG A 100 7.05 -9.65 -9.51
C ARG A 100 7.08 -8.12 -9.59
N TYR A 101 7.85 -7.49 -8.70
CA TYR A 101 8.15 -6.06 -8.84
C TYR A 101 8.83 -5.77 -10.17
N ASP A 102 8.40 -4.71 -10.84
CA ASP A 102 9.00 -4.25 -12.09
C ASP A 102 10.41 -3.70 -11.81
N GLN A 103 11.40 -4.25 -12.51
CA GLN A 103 12.82 -3.98 -12.26
C GLN A 103 13.26 -2.59 -12.72
N ARG A 104 12.41 -1.82 -13.42
CA ARG A 104 12.69 -0.42 -13.75
C ARG A 104 12.66 0.49 -12.52
N PHE A 105 11.83 0.19 -11.53
CA PHE A 105 11.62 1.03 -10.36
C PHE A 105 12.59 0.67 -9.21
N VAL A 106 13.87 1.02 -9.41
CA VAL A 106 14.94 0.83 -8.42
C VAL A 106 15.20 2.11 -7.63
N GLY A 107 15.54 1.96 -6.34
CA GLY A 107 15.80 3.08 -5.44
C GLY A 107 14.51 3.60 -4.84
N PHE A 108 14.21 4.88 -5.05
CA PHE A 108 13.08 5.54 -4.39
C PHE A 108 11.92 5.84 -5.33
N GLY A 109 10.75 5.35 -4.94
CA GLY A 109 9.47 5.67 -5.57
C GLY A 109 8.96 4.58 -6.49
N TRP A 110 7.63 4.51 -6.62
CA TRP A 110 6.89 3.75 -7.63
C TRP A 110 7.03 2.22 -7.68
N ASN A 111 7.94 1.62 -6.91
CA ASN A 111 8.04 0.17 -6.75
C ASN A 111 6.73 -0.46 -6.22
N LYS A 112 6.19 0.04 -5.11
CA LYS A 112 4.92 -0.46 -4.54
C LYS A 112 3.71 -0.05 -5.39
N VAL A 113 3.70 1.19 -5.90
CA VAL A 113 2.59 1.69 -6.74
C VAL A 113 2.41 0.83 -7.99
N SER A 114 3.49 0.58 -8.73
CA SER A 114 3.45 -0.26 -9.94
C SER A 114 2.98 -1.69 -9.63
N HIS A 115 3.46 -2.29 -8.54
CA HIS A 115 3.06 -3.63 -8.14
C HIS A 115 1.56 -3.73 -7.82
N ILE A 116 1.03 -2.78 -7.05
CA ILE A 116 -0.39 -2.74 -6.67
C ILE A 116 -1.27 -2.44 -7.89
N MET A 117 -0.79 -1.61 -8.81
CA MET A 117 -1.46 -1.36 -10.09
C MET A 117 -1.53 -2.62 -10.97
N GLU A 118 -0.45 -3.40 -11.05
CA GLU A 118 -0.46 -4.65 -11.81
C GLU A 118 -1.35 -5.73 -11.16
N LEU A 119 -1.40 -5.79 -9.82
CA LEU A 119 -2.37 -6.64 -9.11
C LEU A 119 -3.81 -6.26 -9.46
N ASP A 120 -4.16 -4.98 -9.41
CA ASP A 120 -5.49 -4.48 -9.80
C ASP A 120 -5.79 -4.73 -11.29
N ALA A 121 -4.78 -4.64 -12.16
CA ALA A 121 -4.90 -4.94 -13.60
C ALA A 121 -5.18 -6.43 -13.87
N GLN A 122 -4.69 -7.30 -12.99
CA GLN A 122 -4.96 -8.74 -12.98
C GLN A 122 -6.23 -9.13 -12.21
N GLU A 123 -7.05 -8.13 -11.84
CA GLU A 123 -8.33 -8.26 -11.13
C GLU A 123 -8.20 -8.84 -9.72
N TYR A 124 -7.08 -8.59 -9.05
CA TYR A 124 -6.98 -8.93 -7.63
C TYR A 124 -7.94 -8.08 -6.79
N GLU A 125 -8.62 -8.73 -5.86
CA GLU A 125 -9.39 -8.02 -4.85
C GLU A 125 -8.47 -7.44 -3.78
N LEU A 126 -8.56 -6.13 -3.58
CA LEU A 126 -7.84 -5.41 -2.53
C LEU A 126 -8.69 -5.44 -1.26
N LEU A 127 -8.35 -6.32 -0.32
CA LEU A 127 -9.13 -6.57 0.90
C LEU A 127 -8.40 -6.04 2.13
N VAL A 128 -8.97 -5.03 2.78
CA VAL A 128 -8.42 -4.50 4.03
C VAL A 128 -8.79 -5.40 5.21
N LEU A 129 -7.79 -5.83 5.97
CA LEU A 129 -7.98 -6.66 7.14
C LEU A 129 -8.31 -5.82 8.39
N PRO A 130 -9.42 -6.10 9.10
CA PRO A 130 -9.91 -5.25 10.19
C PRO A 130 -9.07 -5.35 11.47
N ASN A 131 -8.37 -6.48 11.69
CA ASN A 131 -7.61 -6.74 12.93
C ASN A 131 -6.12 -7.00 12.67
N ALA A 132 -5.63 -6.62 11.48
CA ALA A 132 -4.19 -6.54 11.19
C ALA A 132 -3.77 -5.07 11.17
N PHE A 133 -2.56 -4.80 11.64
CA PHE A 133 -1.94 -3.50 11.50
C PHE A 133 -0.42 -3.60 11.65
N MET A 134 0.29 -2.59 11.18
CA MET A 134 1.71 -2.39 11.44
C MET A 134 2.00 -0.95 11.85
N ILE A 135 3.14 -0.75 12.51
CA ILE A 135 3.58 0.58 12.94
C ILE A 135 4.96 0.86 12.37
N HIS A 136 5.05 1.93 11.62
CA HIS A 136 6.28 2.51 11.13
C HIS A 136 6.93 3.36 12.24
N MET A 137 8.18 3.03 12.55
CA MET A 137 9.01 3.80 13.46
C MET A 137 9.77 4.90 12.68
N PRO A 138 9.94 6.09 13.26
CA PRO A 138 10.67 7.16 12.61
C PRO A 138 12.13 6.74 12.42
N HIS A 139 12.66 7.00 11.23
CA HIS A 139 14.05 6.71 10.89
C HIS A 139 14.61 7.80 9.96
N ALA A 140 15.94 7.87 9.88
CA ALA A 140 16.61 8.80 8.99
C ALA A 140 16.20 8.55 7.52
N PRO A 141 16.08 9.60 6.68
CA PRO A 141 15.84 9.43 5.25
C PRO A 141 16.96 8.60 4.60
N SER A 142 16.59 7.73 3.66
CA SER A 142 17.58 7.00 2.87
C SER A 142 18.34 7.91 1.89
N PHE A 143 19.44 7.39 1.34
CA PHE A 143 20.17 8.09 0.30
C PHE A 143 19.32 8.27 -0.98
N ASP A 144 18.51 7.27 -1.34
CA ASP A 144 17.70 7.30 -2.55
C ASP A 144 16.58 8.35 -2.48
N ILE A 145 15.94 8.54 -1.33
CA ILE A 145 14.95 9.63 -1.18
C ILE A 145 15.62 10.99 -1.31
N SER A 146 16.86 11.14 -0.83
CA SER A 146 17.64 12.38 -0.98
C SER A 146 17.95 12.65 -2.46
N LYS A 147 18.39 11.62 -3.21
CA LYS A 147 18.59 11.71 -4.67
C LYS A 147 17.29 12.09 -5.40
N PHE A 148 16.18 11.43 -5.09
CA PHE A 148 14.89 11.74 -5.69
C PHE A 148 14.47 13.20 -5.45
N ARG A 149 14.70 13.74 -4.24
CA ARG A 149 14.36 15.13 -3.89
C ARG A 149 15.28 16.16 -4.56
N LEU A 150 16.57 15.86 -4.70
CA LEU A 150 17.56 16.83 -5.18
C LEU A 150 17.78 16.80 -6.69
N SER A 151 17.54 15.66 -7.36
CA SER A 151 17.81 15.51 -8.79
C SER A 151 16.55 15.61 -9.65
N ALA A 152 16.44 16.70 -10.43
CA ALA A 152 15.38 16.83 -11.44
C ALA A 152 15.49 15.74 -12.52
N GLY A 153 16.72 15.38 -12.92
CA GLY A 153 16.95 14.29 -13.87
C GLY A 153 16.43 12.94 -13.36
N TYR A 154 16.62 12.64 -12.07
CA TYR A 154 16.05 11.41 -11.47
C TYR A 154 14.52 11.39 -11.59
N ARG A 155 13.86 12.51 -11.28
CA ARG A 155 12.40 12.62 -11.39
C ARG A 155 11.92 12.53 -12.84
N GLY A 156 12.63 13.13 -13.78
CA GLY A 156 12.35 13.03 -15.21
C GLY A 156 12.46 11.58 -15.70
N CYS A 157 13.55 10.89 -15.39
CA CYS A 157 13.70 9.47 -15.73
C CYS A 157 12.60 8.62 -15.10
N LEU A 158 12.28 8.85 -13.82
CA LEU A 158 11.19 8.13 -13.16
C LEU A 158 9.85 8.34 -13.89
N GLN A 159 9.56 9.56 -14.33
CA GLN A 159 8.37 9.86 -15.10
C GLN A 159 8.33 9.10 -16.43
N THR A 160 9.42 9.08 -17.19
CA THR A 160 9.50 8.27 -18.42
C THR A 160 9.24 6.79 -18.15
N LEU A 161 9.82 6.22 -17.09
CA LEU A 161 9.60 4.81 -16.73
C LEU A 161 8.14 4.51 -16.34
N ARG A 162 7.45 5.48 -15.71
CA ARG A 162 6.02 5.38 -15.39
C ARG A 162 5.16 5.31 -16.65
N GLU A 163 5.42 6.20 -17.60
CA GLU A 163 4.70 6.26 -18.87
C GLU A 163 4.89 4.96 -19.66
N GLU A 164 6.11 4.44 -19.73
CA GLU A 164 6.41 3.15 -20.35
C GLU A 164 5.67 2.00 -19.64
N PHE A 165 5.67 1.98 -18.31
CA PHE A 165 4.97 0.98 -17.52
C PHE A 165 3.46 0.98 -17.80
N HIS A 166 2.83 2.15 -17.88
CA HIS A 166 1.41 2.25 -18.22
C HIS A 166 1.11 1.76 -19.64
N GLN A 167 1.97 2.08 -20.61
CA GLN A 167 1.82 1.55 -21.97
C GLN A 167 1.93 0.02 -21.97
N ASP A 168 2.85 -0.56 -21.21
CA ASP A 168 3.01 -2.01 -21.10
C ASP A 168 1.80 -2.68 -20.44
N LEU A 169 1.24 -2.07 -19.38
CA LEU A 169 0.00 -2.55 -18.77
C LEU A 169 -1.16 -2.51 -19.77
N SER A 170 -1.28 -1.44 -20.55
CA SER A 170 -2.30 -1.32 -21.59
C SER A 170 -2.16 -2.41 -22.66
N ARG A 171 -0.93 -2.67 -23.13
CA ARG A 171 -0.65 -3.75 -24.09
C ARG A 171 -0.96 -5.14 -23.52
N ARG A 172 -0.67 -5.37 -22.23
CA ARG A 172 -0.83 -6.68 -21.57
C ARG A 172 -2.27 -6.98 -21.13
N TYR A 173 -2.98 -5.98 -20.61
CA TYR A 173 -4.28 -6.16 -19.95
C TYR A 173 -5.45 -5.43 -20.64
N GLY A 174 -5.19 -4.70 -21.73
CA GLY A 174 -6.22 -4.09 -22.57
C GLY A 174 -7.13 -3.13 -21.80
N ALA A 175 -8.44 -3.33 -21.93
CA ALA A 175 -9.45 -2.43 -21.36
C ALA A 175 -9.33 -2.25 -19.83
N ALA A 176 -8.89 -3.28 -19.09
CA ALA A 176 -8.69 -3.22 -17.64
C ALA A 176 -7.64 -2.19 -17.22
N ALA A 177 -6.69 -1.87 -18.11
CA ALA A 177 -5.61 -0.93 -17.86
C ALA A 177 -5.92 0.52 -18.31
N LEU A 178 -7.02 0.76 -19.02
CA LEU A 178 -7.38 2.11 -19.50
C LEU A 178 -7.57 3.10 -18.34
N LYS A 179 -8.10 2.64 -17.20
CA LYS A 179 -8.29 3.48 -16.01
C LYS A 179 -6.99 4.09 -15.47
N TYR A 180 -5.83 3.45 -15.71
CA TYR A 180 -4.53 3.94 -15.25
C TYR A 180 -4.01 5.09 -16.12
N LEU A 181 -4.27 5.03 -17.43
CA LEU A 181 -3.89 6.10 -18.36
C LEU A 181 -4.70 7.39 -18.11
N THR A 182 -5.99 7.25 -17.79
CA THR A 182 -6.85 8.39 -17.42
C THR A 182 -6.42 9.00 -16.08
N ALA A 183 -6.07 8.16 -15.11
CA ALA A 183 -5.57 8.58 -13.81
C ALA A 183 -4.28 9.42 -13.91
N GLU A 184 -3.31 9.01 -14.73
CA GLU A 184 -2.06 9.75 -14.91
C GLU A 184 -2.26 11.13 -15.52
N ARG A 185 -3.16 11.25 -16.50
CA ARG A 185 -3.47 12.55 -17.14
C ARG A 185 -4.17 13.54 -16.22
N SER A 186 -4.70 13.07 -15.09
CA SER A 186 -5.46 13.88 -14.13
C SER A 186 -4.62 14.30 -12.91
N LEU A 187 -3.34 13.89 -12.85
CA LEU A 187 -2.36 14.24 -11.81
C LEU A 187 -1.44 15.37 -12.27
#